data_AF-A0A934YWC3-F1
#
_entry.id   AF-A0A934YWC3-F1
#
_cell.length_a   1.000
_cell.length_b   1.000
_cell.length_c   1.000
_cell.angle_alpha   90.00
_cell.angle_beta   90.00
_cell.angle_gamma   90.00
#
_symmetry.space_group_name_H-M   'P 1'
#
loop_
_entity.id
_entity.type
_entity.pdbx_description
1 polymer ?
#
loop_
_entity_poly.entity_id
_entity_poly.type
_entity_poly.pdbx_seq_one_letter_code
_entity_poly.pdbx_strand_id
1 'polypeptide(L)'
;MVKGWSGIAVITCLVMSCTNEAPKNANTPEDEPALNGFSGPLEYAVVPDNVVHDTLLVQVALNLQDGTNIMVASNIEEKFEGLRLYHYRALPDSSAEVLSVSVPAYDSWSMLPTFFGPGKGMNGSWMAANFGERESWGQKLFWCENGFQDRGFIDLAFPEHVVEEDTSYLKRTTIAPFMRVGYSNDTTLFMFDCDSVYIYDDLKGHADYVVPSASIRYTYHPTTGLVLWMNGVPRTPKPNT
;
A
#
# COMPACT_ATOMS: atom_id res chain seq x y z
N MET A 1 0.02 19.93 -95.18
CA MET A 1 0.87 18.74 -94.97
C MET A 1 1.18 18.66 -93.48
N VAL A 2 0.58 17.69 -92.76
CA VAL A 2 1.22 16.46 -92.21
C VAL A 2 2.19 16.83 -91.08
N LYS A 3 2.12 16.39 -89.81
CA LYS A 3 1.43 15.36 -88.99
C LYS A 3 1.50 15.94 -87.55
N GLY A 4 0.53 15.82 -86.64
CA GLY A 4 -0.14 14.61 -86.19
C GLY A 4 0.56 14.09 -84.92
N TRP A 5 -0.03 14.28 -83.73
CA TRP A 5 -0.31 13.17 -82.81
C TRP A 5 -1.18 13.54 -81.62
N SER A 6 -2.03 12.58 -81.30
CA SER A 6 -3.10 12.56 -80.31
C SER A 6 -2.59 12.37 -78.89
N GLY A 7 -3.28 12.93 -77.91
CA GLY A 7 -3.00 12.67 -76.50
C GLY A 7 -4.14 13.13 -75.61
N ILE A 8 -5.21 12.35 -75.54
CA ILE A 8 -6.19 12.43 -74.46
C ILE A 8 -5.47 11.99 -73.18
N ALA A 9 -5.25 12.92 -72.27
CA ALA A 9 -4.82 12.64 -70.91
C ALA A 9 -5.99 12.88 -69.96
N VAL A 10 -6.69 11.80 -69.64
CA VAL A 10 -7.40 11.63 -68.38
C VAL A 10 -6.32 11.51 -67.31
N ILE A 11 -6.24 12.43 -66.35
CA ILE A 11 -5.63 12.19 -65.02
C ILE A 11 -6.40 13.01 -63.98
N THR A 12 -7.27 12.27 -63.29
CA THR A 12 -7.41 12.23 -61.83
C THR A 12 -7.62 13.54 -61.08
N CYS A 13 -8.89 13.80 -60.72
CA CYS A 13 -9.22 14.59 -59.54
C CYS A 13 -8.50 14.01 -58.32
N LEU A 14 -7.55 14.76 -57.77
CA LEU A 14 -7.07 14.57 -56.41
C LEU A 14 -8.25 14.90 -55.47
N VAL A 15 -8.94 13.86 -55.03
CA VAL A 15 -9.83 13.95 -53.87
C VAL A 15 -8.90 14.18 -52.68
N MET A 16 -8.77 15.43 -52.25
CA MET A 16 -8.28 15.76 -50.91
C MET A 16 -9.27 15.17 -49.91
N SER A 17 -9.05 13.90 -49.57
CA SER A 17 -9.70 13.29 -48.43
C SER A 17 -9.09 13.91 -47.19
N CYS A 18 -9.83 14.85 -46.59
CA CYS A 18 -9.59 15.30 -45.23
C CYS A 18 -9.74 14.08 -44.32
N THR A 19 -8.63 13.40 -44.02
CA THR A 19 -8.56 12.48 -42.90
C THR A 19 -8.71 13.32 -41.63
N ASN A 20 -9.94 13.36 -41.11
CA ASN A 20 -10.19 13.68 -39.70
C ASN A 20 -9.61 12.53 -38.85
N GLU A 21 -8.28 12.41 -38.79
CA GLU A 21 -7.67 11.81 -37.62
C GLU A 21 -7.68 12.88 -36.54
N ALA A 22 -8.65 12.75 -35.62
CA ALA A 22 -8.60 13.47 -34.37
C ALA A 22 -7.20 13.30 -33.76
N PRO A 23 -6.60 14.35 -33.17
CA PRO A 23 -5.31 14.19 -32.50
C PRO A 23 -5.47 13.06 -31.48
N LYS A 24 -4.67 12.01 -31.61
CA LYS A 24 -4.54 10.98 -30.58
C LYS A 24 -4.20 11.72 -29.29
N ASN A 25 -5.16 11.79 -28.37
CA ASN A 25 -4.92 12.25 -27.02
C ASN A 25 -3.75 11.42 -26.48
N ALA A 26 -2.62 12.07 -26.24
CA ALA A 26 -1.48 11.51 -25.52
C ALA A 26 -1.79 11.29 -24.01
N ASN A 27 -3.07 11.28 -23.64
CA ASN A 27 -3.61 11.02 -22.30
C ASN A 27 -4.51 9.79 -22.34
N THR A 28 -4.10 8.73 -23.04
CA THR A 28 -4.61 7.41 -22.68
C THR A 28 -3.94 7.09 -21.34
N PRO A 29 -4.69 6.85 -20.25
CA PRO A 29 -4.07 6.35 -19.03
C PRO A 29 -3.21 5.16 -19.43
N GLU A 30 -1.92 5.17 -19.09
CA GLU A 30 -1.12 3.94 -19.15
C GLU A 30 -1.96 2.85 -18.49
N ASP A 31 -2.23 1.77 -19.24
CA ASP A 31 -3.10 0.66 -18.84
C ASP A 31 -2.91 0.39 -17.35
N GLU A 32 -3.97 0.60 -16.56
CA GLU A 32 -3.96 0.28 -15.14
C GLU A 32 -3.50 -1.19 -15.01
N PRO A 33 -2.50 -1.47 -14.17
CA PRO A 33 -2.04 -2.85 -14.02
C PRO A 33 -3.21 -3.68 -13.52
N ALA A 34 -3.65 -4.67 -14.31
CA ALA A 34 -4.62 -5.64 -13.83
C ALA A 34 -4.07 -6.31 -12.57
N LEU A 35 -4.90 -6.49 -11.53
CA LEU A 35 -4.52 -7.14 -10.27
C LEU A 35 -4.10 -8.62 -10.42
N ASN A 36 -4.18 -9.17 -11.64
CA ASN A 36 -3.70 -10.49 -11.96
C ASN A 36 -2.19 -10.61 -11.68
N GLY A 37 -1.82 -11.51 -10.75
CA GLY A 37 -0.43 -11.70 -10.32
C GLY A 37 -0.03 -10.90 -9.06
N PHE A 38 -0.96 -10.13 -8.48
CA PHE A 38 -0.77 -9.52 -7.18
C PHE A 38 -1.22 -10.47 -6.05
N SER A 39 -0.47 -10.46 -4.95
CA SER A 39 -0.79 -11.20 -3.72
C SER A 39 -1.65 -10.34 -2.78
N GLY A 40 -2.66 -10.96 -2.16
CA GLY A 40 -3.45 -10.34 -1.10
C GLY A 40 -2.83 -10.52 0.29
N PRO A 41 -3.52 -10.07 1.34
CA PRO A 41 -3.12 -10.29 2.73
C PRO A 41 -2.93 -11.78 3.05
N LEU A 42 -1.92 -12.07 3.87
CA LEU A 42 -1.71 -13.37 4.49
C LEU A 42 -2.47 -13.45 5.81
N GLU A 43 -3.15 -14.56 6.03
CA GLU A 43 -3.83 -14.84 7.30
C GLU A 43 -2.90 -15.63 8.23
N TYR A 44 -2.62 -15.07 9.39
CA TYR A 44 -1.94 -15.74 10.49
C TYR A 44 -2.89 -15.95 11.66
N ALA A 45 -2.77 -17.10 12.32
CA ALA A 45 -3.59 -17.42 13.47
C ALA A 45 -3.20 -16.53 14.65
N VAL A 46 -4.20 -15.90 15.27
CA VAL A 46 -4.03 -15.27 16.58
C VAL A 46 -3.82 -16.37 17.60
N VAL A 47 -2.77 -16.26 18.39
CA VAL A 47 -2.50 -17.17 19.51
C VAL A 47 -2.81 -16.46 20.83
N PRO A 48 -3.22 -17.22 21.86
CA PRO A 48 -3.24 -16.69 23.21
C PRO A 48 -1.87 -16.15 23.59
N ASP A 49 -1.87 -15.28 24.59
CA ASP A 49 -0.65 -14.85 25.23
C ASP A 49 0.16 -16.08 25.69
N ASN A 50 1.32 -16.28 25.05
CA ASN A 50 2.10 -17.51 25.12
C ASN A 50 3.47 -17.28 25.76
N VAL A 51 3.67 -16.11 26.37
CA VAL A 51 4.89 -15.71 27.06
C VAL A 51 4.54 -15.09 28.40
N VAL A 52 5.32 -15.37 29.43
CA VAL A 52 5.19 -14.71 30.73
C VAL A 52 5.81 -13.32 30.63
N HIS A 53 5.04 -12.31 31.01
CA HIS A 53 5.50 -10.93 31.09
C HIS A 53 4.80 -10.22 32.25
N ASP A 54 5.53 -9.33 32.92
CA ASP A 54 5.01 -8.53 34.03
C ASP A 54 4.99 -7.03 33.68
N THR A 55 5.47 -6.67 32.49
CA THR A 55 5.74 -5.28 32.08
C THR A 55 5.10 -4.90 30.76
N LEU A 56 4.42 -5.82 30.08
CA LEU A 56 3.85 -5.58 28.75
C LEU A 56 2.32 -5.60 28.77
N LEU A 57 1.73 -4.75 27.95
CA LEU A 57 0.33 -4.82 27.56
C LEU A 57 0.27 -5.38 26.14
N VAL A 58 -0.07 -6.66 26.04
CA VAL A 58 -0.14 -7.38 24.76
C VAL A 58 -1.52 -7.17 24.14
N GLN A 59 -1.55 -6.70 22.89
CA GLN A 59 -2.79 -6.51 22.13
C GLN A 59 -3.14 -7.74 21.28
N VAL A 60 -2.14 -8.25 20.56
CA VAL A 60 -2.30 -9.42 19.70
C VAL A 60 -0.95 -10.13 19.55
N ALA A 61 -1.01 -11.46 19.48
CA ALA A 61 0.10 -12.32 19.10
C ALA A 61 -0.31 -13.17 17.90
N LEU A 62 0.53 -13.21 16.86
CA LEU A 62 0.30 -13.92 15.59
C LEU A 62 1.33 -15.03 15.43
N ASN A 63 0.88 -16.24 15.11
CA ASN A 63 1.75 -17.36 14.78
C ASN A 63 2.12 -17.34 13.29
N LEU A 64 3.41 -17.20 13.00
CA LEU A 64 3.93 -17.08 11.63
C LEU A 64 4.15 -18.44 10.95
N GLN A 65 3.88 -19.55 11.65
CA GLN A 65 3.96 -20.93 11.16
C GLN A 65 5.36 -21.41 10.77
N ASP A 66 6.41 -20.72 11.22
CA ASP A 66 7.83 -21.08 11.08
C ASP A 66 8.50 -21.35 12.44
N GLY A 67 7.70 -21.49 13.50
CA GLY A 67 8.17 -21.62 14.89
C GLY A 67 8.44 -20.27 15.57
N THR A 68 8.11 -19.14 14.92
CA THR A 68 8.19 -17.80 15.50
C THR A 68 6.82 -17.11 15.51
N ASN A 69 6.74 -16.01 16.25
CA ASN A 69 5.51 -15.24 16.44
C ASN A 69 5.79 -13.74 16.32
N ILE A 70 4.73 -12.98 16.08
CA ILE A 70 4.72 -11.51 16.13
C ILE A 70 3.78 -11.06 17.22
N MET A 71 4.25 -10.20 18.11
CA MET A 71 3.45 -9.61 19.17
C MET A 71 3.40 -8.10 19.02
N VAL A 72 2.20 -7.54 19.16
CA VAL A 72 1.99 -6.09 19.33
C VAL A 72 1.87 -5.83 20.82
N ALA A 73 2.80 -5.07 21.39
CA ALA A 73 2.79 -4.77 22.81
C ALA A 73 3.34 -3.37 23.13
N SER A 74 2.84 -2.78 24.22
CA SER A 74 3.38 -1.57 24.85
C SER A 74 3.85 -1.88 26.26
N ASN A 75 4.65 -1.01 26.88
CA ASN A 75 4.97 -1.14 28.30
C ASN A 75 3.75 -0.77 29.16
N ILE A 76 3.59 -1.43 30.32
CA ILE A 76 2.57 -1.11 31.34
C ILE A 76 2.86 0.26 31.96
N GLU A 77 4.13 0.52 32.29
CA GLU A 77 4.56 1.86 32.68
C GLU A 77 4.62 2.72 31.43
N GLU A 78 3.75 3.74 31.37
CA GLU A 78 3.64 4.71 30.29
C GLU A 78 4.95 5.52 30.20
N LYS A 79 5.94 4.94 29.53
CA LYS A 79 7.17 5.61 29.10
C LYS A 79 6.94 6.06 27.66
N PHE A 80 7.65 7.11 27.24
CA PHE A 80 7.60 7.64 25.87
C PHE A 80 7.85 6.57 24.78
N GLU A 81 8.38 5.40 25.15
CA GLU A 81 8.47 4.23 24.30
C GLU A 81 7.08 3.62 24.03
N GLY A 82 6.45 4.10 22.96
CA GLY A 82 5.14 3.67 22.49
C GLY A 82 5.07 2.21 22.01
N LEU A 83 3.90 1.83 21.52
CA LEU A 83 3.54 0.51 21.01
C LEU A 83 4.56 -0.03 19.98
N ARG A 84 4.93 -1.32 20.06
CA ARG A 84 5.96 -1.95 19.20
C ARG A 84 5.53 -3.32 18.69
N LEU A 85 6.16 -3.74 17.59
CA LEU A 85 6.13 -5.12 17.11
C LEU A 85 7.36 -5.84 17.64
N TYR A 86 7.14 -7.02 18.19
CA TYR A 86 8.16 -7.94 18.67
C TYR A 86 8.10 -9.20 17.82
N HIS A 87 9.18 -9.52 17.12
CA HIS A 87 9.37 -10.83 16.53
C HIS A 87 10.11 -11.70 17.53
N TYR A 88 9.52 -12.84 17.90
CA TYR A 88 10.06 -13.66 18.97
C TYR A 88 9.80 -15.15 18.76
N ARG A 89 10.58 -15.95 19.47
CA ARG A 89 10.36 -17.40 19.65
C ARG A 89 9.97 -17.65 21.10
N ALA A 90 8.80 -18.25 21.30
CA ALA A 90 8.39 -18.71 22.63
C ALA A 90 9.22 -19.94 23.04
N LEU A 91 9.69 -19.96 24.28
CA LEU A 91 10.50 -21.03 24.84
C LEU A 91 9.66 -21.95 25.75
N PRO A 92 10.10 -23.21 26.00
CA PRO A 92 9.33 -24.17 26.80
C PRO A 92 9.05 -23.75 28.25
N ASP A 93 9.86 -22.85 28.79
CA ASP A 93 9.69 -22.26 30.13
C ASP A 93 8.76 -21.03 30.14
N SER A 94 8.04 -20.79 29.04
CA SER A 94 7.17 -19.63 28.81
C SER A 94 7.92 -18.29 28.76
N SER A 95 9.25 -18.30 28.63
CA SER A 95 10.00 -17.09 28.28
C SER A 95 10.03 -16.87 26.76
N ALA A 96 10.64 -15.77 26.32
CA ALA A 96 10.75 -15.42 24.91
C ALA A 96 12.20 -15.12 24.52
N GLU A 97 12.65 -15.69 23.42
CA GLU A 97 13.81 -15.20 22.69
C GLU A 97 13.33 -14.11 21.71
N VAL A 98 13.64 -12.85 22.01
CA VAL A 98 13.33 -11.72 21.11
C VAL A 98 14.34 -11.70 19.97
N LEU A 99 13.83 -11.88 18.75
CA LEU A 99 14.63 -11.95 17.53
C LEU A 99 14.81 -10.58 16.88
N SER A 100 13.76 -9.74 16.92
CA SER A 100 13.83 -8.34 16.50
C SER A 100 12.69 -7.51 17.08
N VAL A 101 12.86 -6.18 17.09
CA VAL A 101 11.87 -5.22 17.59
C VAL A 101 11.74 -4.09 16.58
N SER A 102 10.51 -3.66 16.28
CA SER A 102 10.28 -2.54 15.38
C SER A 102 10.66 -1.20 16.02
N VAL A 103 10.75 -0.17 15.18
CA VAL A 103 10.60 1.21 15.64
C VAL A 103 9.25 1.38 16.35
N PRO A 104 9.15 2.27 17.36
CA PRO A 104 7.89 2.51 18.06
C PRO A 104 6.86 3.11 17.11
N ALA A 105 5.59 2.73 17.28
CA ALA A 105 4.45 3.41 16.67
C ALA A 105 4.25 4.73 17.41
N TYR A 106 4.51 5.83 16.71
CA TYR A 106 4.39 7.17 17.30
C TYR A 106 2.92 7.48 17.57
N ASP A 107 2.62 7.94 18.79
CA ASP A 107 1.30 8.41 19.22
C ASP A 107 0.13 7.43 18.97
N SER A 108 0.41 6.14 18.82
CA SER A 108 -0.59 5.15 18.43
C SER A 108 -0.98 4.27 19.61
N TRP A 109 -2.30 4.14 19.84
CA TRP A 109 -2.83 3.23 20.85
C TRP A 109 -3.04 1.82 20.35
N SER A 110 -3.22 1.63 19.05
CA SER A 110 -3.36 0.32 18.43
C SER A 110 -2.44 0.17 17.22
N MET A 111 -2.01 -1.07 17.00
CA MET A 111 -1.24 -1.43 15.82
C MET A 111 -1.68 -2.78 15.31
N LEU A 112 -2.12 -2.85 14.05
CA LEU A 112 -2.60 -4.08 13.43
C LEU A 112 -1.69 -4.45 12.24
N PRO A 113 -0.77 -5.42 12.42
CA PRO A 113 0.10 -5.86 11.33
C PRO A 113 -0.66 -6.76 10.36
N THR A 114 -0.49 -6.49 9.07
CA THR A 114 -1.00 -7.31 7.95
C THR A 114 0.17 -7.68 7.05
N PHE A 115 0.31 -8.95 6.72
CA PHE A 115 1.46 -9.48 5.96
C PHE A 115 1.10 -9.76 4.49
N PHE A 116 2.10 -9.69 3.62
CA PHE A 116 1.99 -9.95 2.18
C PHE A 116 3.26 -10.62 1.68
N GLY A 117 3.15 -11.48 0.68
CA GLY A 117 4.28 -12.15 0.06
C GLY A 117 4.15 -13.68 0.02
N PRO A 118 5.18 -14.38 -0.47
CA PRO A 118 5.12 -15.82 -0.65
C PRO A 118 5.40 -16.55 0.68
N GLY A 119 4.37 -17.17 1.27
CA GLY A 119 4.56 -18.27 2.22
C GLY A 119 4.35 -17.92 3.69
N LYS A 120 5.16 -18.58 4.54
CA LYS A 120 5.10 -18.54 6.01
C LYS A 120 6.30 -17.78 6.55
N GLY A 121 6.18 -17.18 7.73
CA GLY A 121 7.27 -16.46 8.36
C GLY A 121 7.38 -14.99 7.94
N MET A 122 8.36 -14.30 8.53
CA MET A 122 8.68 -12.92 8.18
C MET A 122 9.55 -12.80 6.93
N ASN A 123 10.47 -13.74 6.73
CA ASN A 123 11.57 -13.57 5.78
C ASN A 123 11.08 -13.46 4.34
N GLY A 124 11.35 -12.32 3.70
CA GLY A 124 10.92 -12.03 2.34
C GLY A 124 9.48 -11.53 2.23
N SER A 125 8.86 -11.13 3.34
CA SER A 125 7.48 -10.62 3.35
C SER A 125 7.43 -9.10 3.48
N TRP A 126 6.40 -8.50 2.90
CA TRP A 126 5.97 -7.15 3.23
C TRP A 126 5.02 -7.19 4.43
N MET A 127 5.07 -6.15 5.26
CA MET A 127 4.11 -5.97 6.34
C MET A 127 3.63 -4.52 6.38
N ALA A 128 2.32 -4.33 6.35
CA ALA A 128 1.66 -3.06 6.63
C ALA A 128 1.15 -3.08 8.07
N ALA A 129 1.73 -2.25 8.93
CA ALA A 129 1.28 -2.05 10.30
C ALA A 129 0.35 -0.83 10.34
N ASN A 130 -0.95 -1.08 10.48
CA ASN A 130 -1.92 -0.02 10.66
C ASN A 130 -1.66 0.69 11.98
N PHE A 131 -1.52 2.01 11.97
CA PHE A 131 -1.45 2.82 13.19
C PHE A 131 -2.78 3.51 13.41
N GLY A 132 -3.21 3.63 14.66
CA GLY A 132 -4.40 4.41 14.98
C GLY A 132 -4.98 4.16 16.37
N GLU A 133 -6.12 4.80 16.61
CA GLU A 133 -6.97 4.58 17.79
C GLU A 133 -8.32 3.99 17.35
N ARG A 134 -9.41 4.74 17.53
CA ARG A 134 -10.73 4.45 16.97
C ARG A 134 -10.74 4.54 15.44
N GLU A 135 -9.78 5.26 14.86
CA GLU A 135 -9.57 5.45 13.43
C GLU A 135 -8.12 5.20 13.03
N SER A 136 -7.91 4.68 11.82
CA SER A 136 -6.59 4.49 11.22
C SER A 136 -5.96 5.84 10.87
N TRP A 137 -4.65 5.99 11.03
CA TRP A 137 -3.88 7.15 10.56
C TRP A 137 -2.97 6.81 9.37
N GLY A 138 -3.15 5.62 8.78
CA GLY A 138 -2.31 5.11 7.71
C GLY A 138 -1.58 3.82 8.10
N GLN A 139 -0.67 3.39 7.23
CA GLN A 139 0.05 2.12 7.38
C GLN A 139 1.56 2.34 7.34
N LYS A 140 2.25 1.96 8.40
CA LYS A 140 3.71 1.86 8.38
C LYS A 140 4.11 0.63 7.57
N LEU A 141 4.96 0.81 6.56
CA LEU A 141 5.36 -0.26 5.66
C LEU A 141 6.74 -0.78 6.07
N PHE A 142 6.84 -2.10 6.25
CA PHE A 142 8.07 -2.80 6.56
C PHE A 142 8.39 -3.85 5.49
N TRP A 143 9.66 -3.92 5.13
CA TRP A 143 10.24 -5.13 4.54
C TRP A 143 10.75 -6.03 5.66
N CYS A 144 10.31 -7.27 5.67
CA CYS A 144 10.63 -8.24 6.71
C CYS A 144 11.69 -9.20 6.19
N GLU A 145 12.95 -8.95 6.55
CA GLU A 145 14.07 -9.85 6.24
C GLU A 145 15.08 -9.73 7.37
N ASN A 146 15.17 -10.78 8.19
CA ASN A 146 15.94 -10.80 9.43
C ASN A 146 15.55 -9.66 10.41
N GLY A 147 14.28 -9.27 10.41
CA GLY A 147 13.71 -8.24 11.29
C GLY A 147 12.86 -7.22 10.55
N PHE A 148 12.58 -6.09 11.21
CA PHE A 148 11.71 -5.02 10.69
C PHE A 148 12.54 -3.93 10.01
N GLN A 149 12.50 -3.85 8.69
CA GLN A 149 13.16 -2.79 7.94
C GLN A 149 12.11 -1.77 7.49
N ASP A 150 12.15 -0.56 8.05
CA ASP A 150 11.24 0.53 7.70
C ASP A 150 11.42 0.95 6.23
N ARG A 151 10.31 0.98 5.47
CA ARG A 151 10.27 1.33 4.05
C ARG A 151 9.40 2.55 3.74
N GLY A 152 8.86 3.19 4.75
CA GLY A 152 8.02 4.38 4.60
C GLY A 152 6.62 4.20 5.17
N PHE A 153 5.72 5.08 4.74
CA PHE A 153 4.37 5.17 5.26
C PHE A 153 3.38 5.31 4.09
N ILE A 154 2.25 4.61 4.20
CA ILE A 154 1.14 4.69 3.26
C ILE A 154 0.07 5.55 3.94
N ASP A 155 -0.07 6.78 3.45
CA ASP A 155 -1.00 7.81 3.93
C ASP A 155 -2.43 7.60 3.44
N LEU A 156 -2.93 6.38 3.56
CA LEU A 156 -4.27 5.98 3.14
C LEU A 156 -5.05 5.25 4.24
N ALA A 157 -6.36 5.43 4.23
CA ALA A 157 -7.32 4.64 4.98
C ALA A 157 -8.44 4.13 4.07
N PHE A 158 -9.12 3.07 4.50
CA PHE A 158 -10.38 2.66 3.88
C PHE A 158 -11.51 3.55 4.42
N PRO A 159 -12.27 4.24 3.56
CA PRO A 159 -13.40 5.06 3.97
C PRO A 159 -14.64 4.18 4.17
N GLU A 160 -14.87 3.72 5.39
CA GLU A 160 -16.05 2.92 5.75
C GLU A 160 -17.22 3.85 6.10
N HIS A 161 -18.34 3.73 5.37
CA HIS A 161 -19.58 4.42 5.73
C HIS A 161 -20.31 3.62 6.80
N VAL A 162 -20.47 4.21 7.98
CA VAL A 162 -21.17 3.59 9.11
C VAL A 162 -22.45 4.38 9.40
N VAL A 163 -23.53 3.67 9.69
CA VAL A 163 -24.77 4.24 10.20
C VAL A 163 -24.94 3.77 11.64
N GLU A 164 -24.88 4.70 12.58
CA GLU A 164 -25.19 4.45 13.99
C GLU A 164 -26.45 5.24 14.34
N GLU A 165 -27.45 4.53 14.85
CA GLU A 165 -28.79 5.08 15.11
C GLU A 165 -29.36 5.75 13.85
N ASP A 166 -29.47 7.08 13.84
CA ASP A 166 -29.97 7.88 12.72
C ASP A 166 -28.88 8.75 12.06
N THR A 167 -27.60 8.54 12.39
CA THR A 167 -26.48 9.33 11.87
C THR A 167 -25.57 8.48 10.99
N SER A 168 -25.35 8.94 9.76
CA SER A 168 -24.30 8.39 8.89
C SER A 168 -23.00 9.19 9.08
N TYR A 169 -21.88 8.51 9.31
CA TYR A 169 -20.56 9.14 9.30
C TYR A 169 -19.55 8.26 8.56
N LEU A 170 -18.45 8.88 8.15
CA LEU A 170 -17.32 8.20 7.53
C LEU A 170 -16.33 7.81 8.63
N LYS A 171 -16.03 6.53 8.73
CA LYS A 171 -14.98 6.00 9.61
C LYS A 171 -13.76 5.67 8.77
N ARG A 172 -12.58 6.11 9.22
CA ARG A 172 -11.31 5.76 8.58
C ARG A 172 -10.77 4.48 9.19
N THR A 173 -10.78 3.39 8.44
CA THR A 173 -10.29 2.08 8.91
C THR A 173 -9.04 1.65 8.17
N THR A 174 -8.46 0.52 8.59
CA THR A 174 -7.28 -0.03 7.91
C THR A 174 -7.55 -0.28 6.42
N ILE A 175 -6.62 0.13 5.57
CA ILE A 175 -6.65 -0.16 4.13
C ILE A 175 -5.96 -1.50 3.81
N ALA A 176 -5.20 -2.05 4.75
CA ALA A 176 -4.38 -3.24 4.53
C ALA A 176 -5.15 -4.48 4.01
N PRO A 177 -6.39 -4.78 4.46
CA PRO A 177 -7.17 -5.89 3.91
C PRO A 177 -7.44 -5.78 2.39
N PHE A 178 -7.53 -4.55 1.89
CA PHE A 178 -7.77 -4.26 0.47
C PHE A 178 -6.46 -4.11 -0.31
N MET A 179 -5.31 -4.08 0.36
CA MET A 179 -4.04 -3.94 -0.33
C MET A 179 -3.68 -5.20 -1.12
N ARG A 180 -3.04 -5.00 -2.26
CA ARG A 180 -2.54 -6.02 -3.18
C ARG A 180 -1.09 -5.70 -3.51
N VAL A 181 -0.21 -6.69 -3.40
CA VAL A 181 1.24 -6.53 -3.57
C VAL A 181 1.70 -7.30 -4.81
N GLY A 182 2.26 -6.57 -5.76
CA GLY A 182 2.83 -7.11 -6.99
C GLY A 182 4.30 -6.77 -7.11
N TYR A 183 5.02 -7.50 -7.97
CA TYR A 183 6.45 -7.32 -8.18
C TYR A 183 6.73 -7.15 -9.67
N SER A 184 7.54 -6.16 -10.02
CA SER A 184 8.00 -5.91 -11.38
C SER A 184 9.47 -5.51 -11.35
N ASN A 185 10.36 -6.41 -11.77
CA ASN A 185 11.81 -6.28 -11.60
C ASN A 185 12.15 -5.98 -10.13
N ASP A 186 12.92 -4.92 -9.86
CA ASP A 186 13.31 -4.48 -8.51
C ASP A 186 12.27 -3.57 -7.84
N THR A 187 11.09 -3.42 -8.43
CA THR A 187 10.02 -2.55 -7.89
C THR A 187 8.88 -3.40 -7.33
N THR A 188 8.50 -3.10 -6.08
CA THR A 188 7.24 -3.59 -5.51
C THR A 188 6.13 -2.58 -5.79
N LEU A 189 4.96 -3.07 -6.19
CA LEU A 189 3.75 -2.29 -6.42
C LEU A 189 2.72 -2.61 -5.33
N PHE A 190 2.10 -1.58 -4.78
CA PHE A 190 0.99 -1.67 -3.84
C PHE A 190 -0.24 -1.01 -4.47
N MET A 191 -1.28 -1.81 -4.68
CA MET A 191 -2.56 -1.39 -5.25
C MET A 191 -3.69 -1.76 -4.28
N PHE A 192 -4.90 -1.26 -4.52
CA PHE A 192 -6.01 -1.39 -3.58
C PHE A 192 -7.28 -1.91 -4.27
N ASP A 193 -7.75 -3.06 -3.83
CA ASP A 193 -8.92 -3.79 -4.35
C ASP A 193 -10.19 -3.39 -3.59
N CYS A 194 -10.59 -2.14 -3.78
CA CYS A 194 -11.80 -1.52 -3.24
C CYS A 194 -12.24 -0.39 -4.19
N ASP A 195 -13.39 0.28 -3.97
CA ASP A 195 -13.85 1.34 -4.88
C ASP A 195 -13.10 2.67 -4.68
N SER A 196 -12.79 3.01 -3.42
CA SER A 196 -12.22 4.30 -3.06
C SER A 196 -11.31 4.21 -1.84
N VAL A 197 -10.39 5.16 -1.74
CA VAL A 197 -9.49 5.33 -0.59
C VAL A 197 -9.61 6.75 -0.05
N TYR A 198 -9.44 6.91 1.26
CA TYR A 198 -9.23 8.19 1.90
C TYR A 198 -7.74 8.50 1.90
N ILE A 199 -7.32 9.66 1.40
CA ILE A 199 -5.93 10.11 1.40
C ILE A 199 -5.72 11.20 2.47
N TYR A 200 -4.72 10.99 3.33
CA TYR A 200 -4.34 11.97 4.35
C TYR A 200 -3.51 13.11 3.78
N ASP A 201 -2.54 12.81 2.90
CA ASP A 201 -1.68 13.80 2.26
C ASP A 201 -1.31 13.35 0.83
N ASP A 202 -1.53 14.23 -0.15
CA ASP A 202 -1.20 14.00 -1.57
C ASP A 202 0.22 14.42 -1.96
N LEU A 203 1.00 14.91 -0.99
CA LEU A 203 2.35 15.46 -1.09
C LEU A 203 2.45 16.70 -2.01
N LYS A 204 1.32 17.25 -2.44
CA LYS A 204 1.21 18.50 -3.23
C LYS A 204 0.41 19.58 -2.50
N GLY A 205 0.04 19.34 -1.25
CA GLY A 205 -0.62 20.30 -0.37
C GLY A 205 -2.14 20.13 -0.29
N HIS A 206 -2.68 19.03 -0.81
CA HIS A 206 -4.05 18.62 -0.53
C HIS A 206 -4.03 17.48 0.50
N ALA A 207 -4.97 17.54 1.44
CA ALA A 207 -5.11 16.60 2.52
C ALA A 207 -6.60 16.28 2.72
N ASP A 208 -6.88 15.13 3.32
CA ASP A 208 -8.19 14.75 3.84
C ASP A 208 -9.32 14.68 2.80
N TYR A 209 -9.20 13.79 1.81
CA TYR A 209 -10.26 13.59 0.81
C TYR A 209 -10.33 12.15 0.30
N VAL A 210 -11.45 11.82 -0.36
CA VAL A 210 -11.70 10.49 -0.93
C VAL A 210 -11.49 10.53 -2.44
N VAL A 211 -10.82 9.50 -2.98
CA VAL A 211 -10.55 9.32 -4.40
C VAL A 211 -10.80 7.88 -4.83
N PRO A 212 -11.08 7.62 -6.13
CA PRO A 212 -11.13 6.26 -6.65
C PRO A 212 -9.82 5.53 -6.39
N SER A 213 -9.88 4.32 -5.85
CA SER A 213 -8.69 3.50 -5.55
C SER A 213 -7.83 3.25 -6.78
N ALA A 214 -8.47 3.05 -7.94
CA ALA A 214 -7.83 2.83 -9.24
C ALA A 214 -6.89 3.97 -9.65
N SER A 215 -7.16 5.19 -9.18
CA SER A 215 -6.29 6.34 -9.40
C SER A 215 -5.01 6.32 -8.55
N ILE A 216 -4.92 5.43 -7.56
CA ILE A 216 -3.86 5.41 -6.54
C ILE A 216 -3.05 4.12 -6.63
N ARG A 217 -1.73 4.27 -6.60
CA ARG A 217 -0.81 3.16 -6.31
C ARG A 217 0.40 3.68 -5.56
N TYR A 218 1.02 2.82 -4.77
CA TYR A 218 2.37 3.07 -4.26
C TYR A 218 3.36 2.15 -4.96
N THR A 219 4.58 2.65 -5.15
CA THR A 219 5.71 1.82 -5.61
C THR A 219 6.85 1.94 -4.62
N TYR A 220 7.53 0.84 -4.34
CA TYR A 220 8.80 0.86 -3.63
C TYR A 220 9.91 0.36 -4.56
N HIS A 221 10.96 1.17 -4.71
CA HIS A 221 12.19 0.76 -5.38
C HIS A 221 13.39 1.04 -4.46
N PRO A 222 14.40 0.15 -4.37
CA PRO A 222 15.52 0.30 -3.44
C PRO A 222 16.26 1.64 -3.52
N THR A 223 16.34 2.25 -4.71
CA THR A 223 17.08 3.51 -4.90
C THR A 223 16.25 4.77 -4.63
N THR A 224 14.94 4.74 -4.89
CA THR A 224 14.07 5.93 -4.77
C THR A 224 13.16 5.88 -3.54
N GLY A 225 13.09 4.73 -2.87
CA GLY A 225 12.18 4.49 -1.76
C GLY A 225 10.72 4.34 -2.19
N LEU A 226 9.82 4.57 -1.24
CA LEU A 226 8.38 4.53 -1.43
C LEU A 226 7.89 5.81 -2.12
N VAL A 227 7.09 5.66 -3.17
CA VAL A 227 6.53 6.76 -3.96
C VAL A 227 5.03 6.55 -4.13
N LEU A 228 4.26 7.56 -3.78
CA LEU A 228 2.84 7.66 -4.12
C LEU A 228 2.68 8.03 -5.59
N TRP A 229 1.78 7.37 -6.30
CA TRP A 229 1.34 7.74 -7.64
C TRP A 229 -0.15 8.04 -7.61
N MET A 230 -0.54 9.14 -8.24
CA MET A 230 -1.95 9.50 -8.41
C MET A 230 -2.23 9.84 -9.87
N ASN A 231 -3.21 9.18 -10.47
CA ASN A 231 -3.56 9.33 -11.88
C ASN A 231 -2.35 9.13 -12.80
N GLY A 232 -1.52 8.12 -12.52
CA GLY A 232 -0.30 7.83 -13.29
C GLY A 232 0.87 8.80 -13.06
N VAL A 233 0.72 9.82 -12.20
CA VAL A 233 1.77 10.81 -11.93
C VAL A 233 2.39 10.57 -10.55
N PRO A 234 3.73 10.47 -10.44
CA PRO A 234 4.39 10.31 -9.16
C PRO A 234 4.28 11.60 -8.33
N ARG A 235 3.97 11.44 -7.04
CA ARG A 235 3.86 12.52 -6.07
C ARG A 235 5.14 12.57 -5.25
N THR A 236 5.83 13.69 -5.35
CA THR A 236 6.96 14.05 -4.51
C THR A 236 6.58 15.25 -3.66
N PRO A 237 7.03 15.33 -2.39
CA PRO A 237 6.81 16.50 -1.56
C PRO A 237 7.25 17.76 -2.31
N LYS A 238 6.45 18.82 -2.26
CA LYS A 238 6.93 20.13 -2.73
C LYS A 238 8.16 20.53 -1.90
N PRO A 239 9.23 21.07 -2.52
CA PRO A 239 10.30 21.69 -1.75
C PRO A 239 9.69 22.76 -0.84
N ASN A 240 10.08 22.79 0.43
CA ASN A 240 9.71 23.86 1.34
C ASN A 240 10.32 25.17 0.78
N THR A 241 9.48 25.97 0.11
CA THR A 241 9.82 27.33 -0.34
C THR A 241 9.34 28.35 0.66
#